data_AF-A0A0V0QQL5-F1
#
_entry.id   AF-A0A0V0QQL5-F1
#
_cell.length_a   1.000
_cell.length_b   1.000
_cell.length_c   1.000
_cell.angle_alpha   90.00
_cell.angle_beta   90.00
_cell.angle_gamma   90.00
#
_symmetry.space_group_name_H-M   'P 1'
#
loop_
_entity.id
_entity.type
_entity.pdbx_description
1 polymer ?
#
loop_
_entity_poly.entity_id
_entity_poly.type
_entity_poly.pdbx_seq_one_letter_code
_entity_poly.pdbx_strand_id
1 'polypeptide(L)'
;MQSVKSQKDKILKLGVKDKKLTRLFHNKQLTEQDSALINYIYEEKQSLSFTYGVMANMIFSIGTNFALFKTNGVLLQCVFFCSTFAGINFWVRKRVERRFNTLVDPYFEKYQIK
;
A
#
# COMPACT_ATOMS: atom_id res chain seq x y z
N MET A 1 3.31 24.80 -6.38
CA MET A 1 4.61 24.20 -6.73
C MET A 1 5.33 23.78 -5.46
N GLN A 2 5.47 22.48 -5.19
CA GLN A 2 6.35 22.02 -4.10
C GLN A 2 7.80 22.21 -4.54
N SER A 3 8.64 22.78 -3.67
CA SER A 3 10.07 22.97 -3.92
C SER A 3 10.76 21.63 -4.22
N VAL A 4 11.57 21.61 -5.28
CA VAL A 4 12.39 20.46 -5.72
C VAL A 4 13.21 19.85 -4.56
N LYS A 5 13.54 20.67 -3.55
CA LYS A 5 14.27 20.26 -2.35
C LYS A 5 13.43 19.40 -1.40
N SER A 6 12.17 19.77 -1.16
CA SER A 6 11.27 18.98 -0.28
C SER A 6 10.82 17.67 -0.93
N GLN A 7 10.79 17.62 -2.26
CA GLN A 7 10.60 16.39 -3.02
C GLN A 7 11.81 15.45 -2.89
N LYS A 8 13.05 15.97 -3.05
CA LYS A 8 14.27 15.16 -2.88
C LYS A 8 14.38 14.49 -1.51
N ASP A 9 14.03 15.19 -0.44
CA ASP A 9 14.07 14.63 0.92
C ASP A 9 13.00 13.55 1.17
N LYS A 10 11.82 13.67 0.54
CA LYS A 10 10.83 12.59 0.53
C LYS A 10 11.36 11.37 -0.22
N ILE A 11 12.05 11.57 -1.34
CA ILE A 11 12.59 10.51 -2.19
C ILE A 11 13.75 9.73 -1.52
N LEU A 12 14.54 10.40 -0.69
CA LEU A 12 15.61 9.76 0.08
C LEU A 12 15.10 8.75 1.11
N LYS A 13 13.91 8.99 1.69
CA LYS A 13 13.27 8.12 2.69
C LYS A 13 12.47 6.95 2.08
N LEU A 14 12.37 6.89 0.75
CA LEU A 14 11.59 5.89 0.03
C LEU A 14 12.39 4.60 -0.22
N GLY A 15 11.71 3.45 -0.23
CA GLY A 15 12.33 2.15 -0.54
C GLY A 15 12.82 2.07 -1.99
N VAL A 16 13.60 1.04 -2.34
CA VAL A 16 14.17 0.88 -3.71
C VAL A 16 13.07 0.88 -4.79
N LYS A 17 11.92 0.25 -4.52
CA LYS A 17 10.76 0.24 -5.43
C LYS A 17 10.10 1.61 -5.57
N ASP A 18 9.99 2.35 -4.47
CA ASP A 18 9.40 3.69 -4.47
C ASP A 18 10.34 4.73 -5.13
N LYS A 19 11.67 4.51 -5.05
CA LYS A 19 12.67 5.29 -5.81
C LYS A 19 12.55 5.05 -7.31
N LYS A 20 12.31 3.79 -7.74
CA LYS A 20 12.01 3.48 -9.16
C LYS A 20 10.73 4.16 -9.63
N LEU A 21 9.65 4.08 -8.85
CA LEU A 21 8.38 4.73 -9.15
C LEU A 21 8.53 6.24 -9.30
N THR A 22 9.30 6.86 -8.40
CA THR A 22 9.64 8.29 -8.48
C THR A 22 10.40 8.62 -9.78
N ARG A 23 11.37 7.80 -10.18
CA ARG A 23 12.10 8.00 -11.45
C ARG A 23 11.16 7.90 -12.66
N LEU A 24 10.15 7.03 -12.60
CA LEU A 24 9.11 6.92 -13.61
C LEU A 24 8.28 8.19 -13.71
N PHE A 25 7.82 8.73 -12.59
CA PHE A 25 7.06 10.00 -12.57
C PHE A 25 7.87 11.22 -13.04
N HIS A 26 9.20 11.20 -12.89
CA HIS A 26 10.07 12.29 -13.32
C HIS A 26 10.70 12.06 -14.70
N ASN A 27 10.33 11.00 -15.42
CA ASN A 27 10.83 10.77 -16.77
C ASN A 27 10.20 11.78 -17.74
N LYS A 28 11.02 12.60 -18.40
CA LYS A 28 10.57 13.61 -19.36
C LYS A 28 9.94 13.02 -20.63
N GLN A 29 10.15 11.74 -20.89
CA GLN A 29 9.59 11.02 -22.04
C GLN A 29 8.22 10.40 -21.75
N LEU A 30 7.69 10.55 -20.53
CA LEU A 30 6.41 9.97 -20.13
C LEU A 30 5.26 10.70 -20.82
N THR A 31 4.45 9.97 -21.59
CA THR A 31 3.24 10.53 -22.21
C THR A 31 2.23 10.93 -21.12
N GLU A 32 1.46 12.00 -21.35
CA GLU A 32 0.42 12.45 -20.39
C GLU A 32 -0.61 11.34 -20.07
N GLN A 33 -0.98 10.52 -21.05
CA GLN A 33 -1.86 9.36 -20.85
C GLN A 33 -1.26 8.30 -19.90
N ASP A 34 0.03 8.01 -20.04
CA ASP A 34 0.72 7.05 -19.18
C ASP A 34 0.89 7.62 -17.76
N SER A 35 1.16 8.92 -17.63
CA SER A 35 1.19 9.63 -16.34
C SER A 35 -0.14 9.50 -15.60
N ALA A 36 -1.26 9.75 -16.29
CA ALA A 36 -2.59 9.65 -15.73
C ALA A 36 -2.92 8.21 -15.28
N LEU A 37 -2.54 7.21 -16.08
CA LEU A 37 -2.72 5.80 -15.74
C LEU A 37 -1.89 5.38 -14.51
N ILE A 38 -0.62 5.77 -14.43
CA ILE A 38 0.23 5.42 -13.28
C ILE A 38 -0.27 6.12 -12.01
N ASN A 39 -0.73 7.37 -12.10
CA ASN A 39 -1.37 8.07 -10.97
C ASN A 39 -2.65 7.35 -10.53
N TYR A 40 -3.51 6.95 -11.46
CA TYR A 40 -4.71 6.18 -11.17
C TYR A 40 -4.37 4.86 -10.45
N ILE A 41 -3.37 4.11 -10.93
CA ILE A 41 -2.92 2.85 -10.30
C ILE A 41 -2.38 3.11 -8.89
N TYR A 42 -1.73 4.25 -8.65
CA TYR A 42 -1.25 4.65 -7.34
C TYR A 42 -2.38 5.02 -6.37
N GLU A 43 -3.38 5.78 -6.83
CA GLU A 43 -4.58 6.07 -6.05
C GLU A 43 -5.37 4.80 -5.74
N GLU A 44 -5.50 3.89 -6.71
CA GLU A 44 -6.13 2.58 -6.54
C GLU A 44 -5.40 1.75 -5.47
N LYS A 45 -4.06 1.75 -5.46
CA LYS A 45 -3.25 1.09 -4.40
C LYS A 45 -3.60 1.63 -3.02
N GLN A 46 -3.69 2.95 -2.87
CA GLN A 46 -3.98 3.59 -1.59
C GLN A 46 -5.43 3.29 -1.14
N SER A 47 -6.38 3.37 -2.06
CA SER A 47 -7.78 3.02 -1.84
C SER A 47 -7.93 1.55 -1.43
N LEU A 48 -7.34 0.62 -2.18
CA LEU A 48 -7.35 -0.82 -1.86
C LEU A 48 -6.70 -1.12 -0.52
N SER A 49 -5.59 -0.46 -0.18
CA SER A 49 -4.95 -0.63 1.13
C SER A 49 -5.87 -0.18 2.27
N PHE A 50 -6.62 0.91 2.08
CA PHE A 50 -7.60 1.39 3.05
C PHE A 50 -8.81 0.46 3.14
N THR A 51 -9.44 0.13 2.00
CA THR A 51 -10.62 -0.72 1.93
C THR A 51 -10.35 -2.10 2.49
N TYR A 52 -9.25 -2.76 2.10
CA TYR A 52 -8.90 -4.07 2.65
C TYR A 52 -8.50 -3.98 4.12
N GLY A 53 -7.86 -2.89 4.55
CA GLY A 53 -7.58 -2.64 5.97
C GLY A 53 -8.87 -2.57 6.80
N VAL A 54 -9.88 -1.84 6.33
CA VAL A 54 -11.17 -1.69 7.01
C VAL A 54 -11.99 -2.98 6.95
N MET A 55 -12.14 -3.58 5.77
CA MET A 55 -12.93 -4.81 5.57
C MET A 55 -12.34 -6.00 6.34
N ALA A 56 -11.03 -6.19 6.30
CA ALA A 56 -10.39 -7.28 7.04
C ALA A 56 -10.53 -7.08 8.56
N ASN A 57 -10.45 -5.84 9.05
CA ASN A 57 -10.68 -5.54 10.47
C ASN A 57 -12.12 -5.85 10.88
N MET A 58 -13.10 -5.53 10.05
CA MET A 58 -14.51 -5.82 10.32
C MET A 58 -14.76 -7.33 10.39
N ILE A 59 -14.27 -8.10 9.43
CA ILE A 59 -14.41 -9.56 9.40
C ILE A 59 -13.74 -10.20 10.63
N PHE A 60 -12.51 -9.77 10.96
CA PHE A 60 -11.79 -10.28 12.13
C PHE A 60 -12.52 -9.94 13.44
N SER A 61 -13.03 -8.72 13.58
CA SER A 61 -13.77 -8.30 14.78
C SER A 61 -15.03 -9.13 14.98
N ILE A 62 -15.79 -9.37 13.90
CA ILE A 62 -17.00 -10.23 13.95
C ILE A 62 -16.63 -11.67 14.31
N GLY A 63 -15.64 -12.24 13.61
CA GLY A 63 -15.22 -13.63 13.83
C GLY A 63 -14.73 -13.89 15.25
N THR A 64 -14.02 -12.92 15.82
CA THR A 64 -13.49 -13.06 17.18
C THR A 64 -14.51 -12.79 18.25
N ASN A 65 -15.40 -11.82 18.05
CA ASN A 65 -16.52 -11.65 18.96
C ASN A 65 -17.37 -12.93 19.02
N PHE A 66 -17.55 -13.61 17.88
CA PHE A 66 -18.19 -14.92 17.84
C PHE A 66 -17.38 -16.01 18.57
N ALA A 67 -16.07 -16.09 18.34
CA ALA A 67 -15.22 -17.15 18.90
C ALA A 67 -14.92 -16.99 20.40
N LEU A 68 -14.83 -15.77 20.91
CA LEU A 68 -14.38 -15.45 22.27
C LEU A 68 -15.48 -14.87 23.17
N PHE A 69 -16.76 -14.93 22.74
CA PHE A 69 -17.92 -14.35 23.43
C PHE A 69 -18.04 -14.72 24.93
N LYS A 70 -17.44 -15.83 25.37
CA LYS A 70 -17.46 -16.30 26.76
C LYS A 70 -16.24 -15.92 27.60
N THR A 71 -15.13 -15.51 26.98
CA THR A 71 -13.83 -15.26 27.65
C THR A 71 -13.48 -13.79 27.52
N ASN A 72 -13.97 -12.98 28.46
CA ASN A 72 -13.79 -11.53 28.43
C ASN A 72 -12.57 -11.07 29.24
N GLY A 73 -11.39 -11.57 28.87
CA GLY A 73 -10.12 -11.19 29.50
C GLY A 73 -9.44 -10.05 28.73
N VAL A 74 -9.09 -8.95 29.41
CA VAL A 74 -8.41 -7.78 28.81
C VAL A 74 -7.14 -8.18 28.05
N LEU A 75 -6.36 -9.12 28.60
CA LEU A 75 -5.11 -9.59 27.99
C LEU A 75 -5.35 -10.35 26.68
N LEU A 76 -6.45 -11.11 26.61
CA LEU A 76 -6.88 -11.82 25.41
C LEU A 76 -7.31 -10.84 24.31
N GLN A 77 -8.02 -9.77 24.69
CA GLN A 77 -8.43 -8.71 23.77
C GLN A 77 -7.23 -7.93 23.21
N CYS A 78 -6.22 -7.64 24.04
CA CYS A 78 -4.99 -6.99 23.58
C CYS A 78 -4.18 -7.86 22.61
N VAL A 79 -3.96 -9.14 22.94
CA VAL A 79 -3.27 -10.08 22.05
C VAL A 79 -4.02 -10.24 20.73
N PHE A 80 -5.35 -10.29 20.81
CA PHE A 80 -6.20 -10.33 19.63
C PHE A 80 -6.06 -9.07 18.75
N PHE A 81 -6.13 -7.88 19.35
CA PHE A 81 -5.98 -6.63 18.62
C PHE A 81 -4.61 -6.54 17.92
N CYS A 82 -3.54 -6.87 18.63
CA CYS A 82 -2.18 -6.85 18.08
C CYS A 82 -1.98 -7.86 16.95
N SER A 83 -2.46 -9.11 17.10
CA SER A 83 -2.34 -10.15 16.08
C SER A 83 -3.19 -9.87 14.85
N THR A 84 -4.38 -9.33 15.04
CA THR A 84 -5.28 -8.88 13.95
C THR A 84 -4.66 -7.71 13.20
N PHE A 85 -4.18 -6.69 13.92
CA PHE A 85 -3.51 -5.56 13.32
C PHE A 85 -2.27 -6.00 12.53
N ALA A 86 -1.44 -6.88 13.08
CA ALA A 86 -0.25 -7.40 12.41
C ALA A 86 -0.62 -8.26 11.17
N GLY A 87 -1.59 -9.16 11.30
CA GLY A 87 -2.05 -10.04 10.23
C GLY A 87 -2.66 -9.26 9.07
N ILE A 88 -3.50 -8.27 9.35
CA ILE A 88 -4.10 -7.39 8.35
C ILE A 88 -3.02 -6.55 7.68
N ASN A 89 -2.18 -5.87 8.46
CA ASN A 89 -1.12 -5.04 7.88
C ASN A 89 -0.18 -5.87 7.01
N PHE A 90 0.19 -7.09 7.40
CA PHE A 90 1.10 -7.90 6.61
C PHE A 90 0.42 -8.49 5.37
N TRP A 91 -0.78 -9.04 5.51
CA TRP A 91 -1.48 -9.73 4.42
C TRP A 91 -2.03 -8.76 3.38
N VAL A 92 -2.70 -7.69 3.82
CA VAL A 92 -3.26 -6.66 2.94
C VAL A 92 -2.14 -5.95 2.21
N ARG A 93 -1.11 -5.48 2.93
CA ARG A 93 0.00 -4.75 2.31
C ARG A 93 0.73 -5.61 1.29
N LYS A 94 1.04 -6.86 1.60
CA LYS A 94 1.73 -7.76 0.66
C LYS A 94 0.89 -8.05 -0.58
N ARG A 95 -0.44 -8.16 -0.46
CA ARG A 95 -1.35 -8.42 -1.59
C ARG A 95 -1.51 -7.19 -2.48
N VAL A 96 -1.72 -6.02 -1.86
CA VAL A 96 -1.83 -4.74 -2.56
C VAL A 96 -0.53 -4.37 -3.26
N GLU A 97 0.62 -4.55 -2.59
CA GLU A 97 1.93 -4.29 -3.19
C GLU A 97 2.22 -5.23 -4.36
N ARG A 98 1.85 -6.52 -4.30
CA ARG A 98 1.99 -7.42 -5.46
C ARG A 98 1.17 -6.92 -6.65
N ARG A 99 -0.13 -6.66 -6.45
CA ARG A 99 -1.02 -6.19 -7.53
C ARG A 99 -0.49 -4.88 -8.14
N PHE A 100 -0.08 -3.93 -7.30
CA PHE A 100 0.51 -2.68 -7.76
C PHE A 100 1.78 -2.91 -8.59
N ASN A 101 2.72 -3.72 -8.09
CA ASN A 101 3.97 -3.97 -8.83
C ASN A 101 3.68 -4.64 -10.18
N THR A 102 2.78 -5.62 -10.24
CA THR A 102 2.40 -6.28 -11.51
C THR A 102 1.82 -5.30 -12.54
N LEU A 103 1.08 -4.28 -12.10
CA LEU A 103 0.51 -3.26 -12.99
C LEU A 103 1.53 -2.20 -13.43
N VAL A 104 2.52 -1.90 -12.60
CA VAL A 104 3.52 -0.86 -12.86
C VAL A 104 4.77 -1.38 -13.56
N ASP A 105 5.14 -2.65 -13.36
CA ASP A 105 6.34 -3.28 -13.95
C ASP A 105 6.45 -3.10 -15.49
N PRO A 106 5.36 -3.23 -16.28
CA PRO A 106 5.43 -2.98 -17.73
C PRO A 106 5.85 -1.55 -18.10
N TYR A 107 5.53 -0.56 -17.26
CA TYR A 107 5.92 0.83 -17.47
C TYR A 107 7.40 1.06 -17.13
N PHE A 108 7.95 0.34 -16.14
CA PHE A 108 9.39 0.40 -15.88
C PHE A 108 10.21 -0.16 -17.04
N GLU A 109 9.74 -1.22 -17.69
CA GLU A 109 10.37 -1.80 -18.87
C GLU A 109 10.23 -0.88 -20.10
N LYS A 110 9.02 -0.37 -20.37
CA LYS A 110 8.73 0.55 -21.48
C LYS A 110 9.63 1.78 -21.47
N TYR A 111 9.89 2.34 -20.29
CA TYR A 111 10.70 3.55 -20.11
C TYR A 111 12.15 3.28 -19.67
N GLN A 112 12.60 2.01 -19.70
CA GLN A 112 13.95 1.57 -19.36
C GLN A 112 14.49 2.08 -18.01
N ILE A 113 13.63 2.08 -16.98
CA ILE A 113 13.96 2.64 -15.67
C ILE A 113 14.63 1.58 -14.77
N LYS A 114 15.95 1.75 -14.60
CA LYS A 114 16.81 0.90 -13.75
C LYS A 114 16.70 1.18 -12.25
#